data_AF-A0A6N6S831-F1
#
_entry.id   AF-A0A6N6S831-F1
#
_cell.length_a   1.000
_cell.length_b   1.000
_cell.length_c   1.000
_cell.angle_alpha   90.00
_cell.angle_beta   90.00
_cell.angle_gamma   90.00
#
_symmetry.space_group_name_H-M   'P 1'
#
loop_
_entity.id
_entity.type
_entity.pdbx_description
1 polymer ?
#
loop_
_entity_poly.entity_id
_entity_poly.type
_entity_poly.pdbx_seq_one_letter_code
_entity_poly.pdbx_strand_id
1 'polypeptide(L)' 'MKSISGKNLCKILEKKGWYLKTIRGSHHVYMKPGKKERISVPVHGNKDLKLGLLKTIVKIAEIQEDEL' A
#
# COMPACT_ATOMS: atom_id res chain seq x y z
N MET A 1 14.68 2.35 4.22
CA MET A 1 13.36 2.48 3.56
C MET A 1 13.31 3.68 2.63
N LYS A 2 13.10 3.41 1.33
CA LYS A 2 12.94 4.41 0.27
C LYS A 2 11.57 5.09 0.37
N SER A 3 11.52 6.38 0.07
CA SER A 3 10.27 7.13 -0.03
C SER A 3 9.56 6.76 -1.33
N ILE A 4 8.26 6.45 -1.26
CA ILE A 4 7.45 6.09 -2.43
C ILE A 4 6.05 6.72 -2.36
N SER A 5 5.50 7.01 -3.53
CA SER A 5 4.12 7.49 -3.66
C SER A 5 3.09 6.39 -3.39
N GLY A 6 1.90 6.79 -2.95
CA GLY A 6 0.77 5.86 -2.79
C GLY A 6 0.45 5.10 -4.07
N LYS A 7 0.60 5.74 -5.24
CA LYS A 7 0.37 5.10 -6.55
C LYS A 7 1.35 3.96 -6.82
N ASN A 8 2.62 4.11 -6.45
CA ASN A 8 3.61 3.05 -6.62
C ASN A 8 3.38 1.92 -5.60
N LEU A 9 3.04 2.25 -4.35
CA LEU A 9 2.71 1.25 -3.34
C LEU A 9 1.51 0.38 -3.74
N CYS A 10 0.47 0.99 -4.31
CA CYS A 10 -0.68 0.27 -4.87
C CYS A 10 -0.25 -0.82 -5.86
N LYS A 11 0.65 -0.51 -6.81
CA LYS A 11 1.15 -1.48 -7.78
C LYS A 11 1.91 -2.64 -7.14
N ILE A 12 2.69 -2.36 -6.09
CA ILE A 12 3.43 -3.41 -5.36
C ILE A 12 2.45 -4.33 -4.63
N LEU A 13 1.43 -3.76 -3.99
CA LEU A 13 0.36 -4.52 -3.32
C LEU A 13 -0.35 -5.46 -4.32
N GLU A 14 -0.72 -4.96 -5.48
CA GLU A 14 -1.34 -5.75 -6.56
C GLU A 14 -0.46 -6.93 -7.00
N LYS A 15 0.85 -6.69 -7.21
CA LYS A 15 1.80 -7.76 -7.52
C LYS A 15 1.93 -8.82 -6.42
N LYS A 16 1.71 -8.44 -5.16
CA LYS A 16 1.72 -9.35 -4.00
C LYS A 16 0.36 -10.05 -3.79
N GLY A 17 -0.59 -9.89 -4.72
CA GLY A 17 -1.90 -10.53 -4.68
C GLY A 17 -2.91 -9.84 -3.77
N TRP A 18 -2.65 -8.59 -3.36
CA TRP A 18 -3.68 -7.76 -2.78
C TRP A 18 -4.54 -7.18 -3.89
N TYR A 19 -5.86 -7.21 -3.73
CA TYR A 19 -6.79 -6.66 -4.70
C TYR A 19 -7.47 -5.41 -4.13
N LEU A 20 -7.67 -4.42 -4.99
CA LEU A 20 -8.40 -3.21 -4.65
C LEU A 20 -9.88 -3.55 -4.37
N LYS A 21 -10.34 -3.28 -3.16
CA LYS A 21 -11.73 -3.53 -2.74
C LYS A 21 -12.63 -2.32 -2.92
N THR A 22 -12.15 -1.14 -2.56
CA THR A 22 -12.93 0.10 -2.63
C THR A 22 -12.01 1.31 -2.69
N ILE A 23 -12.49 2.38 -3.31
CA ILE A 23 -11.86 3.70 -3.29
C ILE A 23 -12.84 4.69 -2.64
N ARG A 24 -12.36 5.48 -1.69
CA ARG A 24 -13.10 6.59 -1.07
C ARG A 24 -12.23 7.85 -1.09
N GLY A 25 -12.53 8.75 -2.02
CA GLY A 25 -11.65 9.89 -2.30
C GLY A 25 -10.27 9.41 -2.74
N SER A 26 -9.22 9.87 -2.06
CA SER A 26 -7.84 9.43 -2.33
C SER A 26 -7.47 8.08 -1.71
N HIS A 27 -8.29 7.54 -0.80
CA HIS A 27 -7.97 6.32 -0.07
C HIS A 27 -8.35 5.08 -0.88
N HIS A 28 -7.34 4.29 -1.24
CA HIS A 28 -7.48 3.00 -1.92
C HIS A 28 -7.36 1.89 -0.89
N VAL A 29 -8.40 1.08 -0.74
CA VAL A 29 -8.45 0.01 0.27
C VAL A 29 -8.24 -1.34 -0.41
N TYR A 30 -7.22 -2.07 0.05
CA TYR A 30 -6.82 -3.38 -0.45
C TYR A 30 -7.15 -4.49 0.54
N MET A 31 -7.47 -5.67 0.00
CA MET A 31 -7.68 -6.92 0.73
C MET A 31 -6.94 -8.06 0.03
N LYS A 32 -6.66 -9.15 0.74
CA LYS A 32 -6.05 -10.36 0.16
C LYS A 32 -6.76 -11.60 0.68
N PRO A 33 -7.12 -12.60 -0.16
CA PRO A 33 -7.77 -13.81 0.32
C PRO A 33 -6.88 -14.52 1.34
N GLY A 34 -7.47 -15.06 2.40
CA GLY A 34 -6.73 -15.71 3.49
C GLY A 34 -6.05 -14.74 4.48
N LYS A 35 -6.06 -13.42 4.24
CA LYS A 35 -5.64 -12.40 5.20
C LYS A 35 -6.84 -11.63 5.75
N LYS A 36 -6.82 -11.32 7.05
CA LYS A 36 -7.89 -10.57 7.72
C LYS A 36 -7.70 -9.06 7.60
N GLU A 37 -6.45 -8.64 7.39
CA GLU A 37 -6.04 -7.26 7.35
C GLU A 37 -6.58 -6.54 6.11
N ARG A 38 -6.82 -5.25 6.29
CA ARG A 38 -7.15 -4.31 5.20
C ARG A 38 -6.10 -3.22 5.17
N ILE A 39 -5.62 -2.90 3.99
CA ILE A 39 -4.61 -1.86 3.80
C ILE A 39 -5.26 -0.66 3.14
N SER A 40 -5.24 0.50 3.79
CA SER A 40 -5.69 1.77 3.21
C SER A 40 -4.49 2.60 2.78
N VAL A 41 -4.36 2.86 1.48
CA VAL A 41 -3.28 3.65 0.88
C VAL A 41 -3.84 5.00 0.42
N PRO A 42 -3.39 6.14 0.99
CA PRO A 42 -3.74 7.45 0.46
C PRO A 42 -2.94 7.72 -0.82
N VAL A 43 -3.65 8.05 -1.90
CA VAL A 43 -3.06 8.38 -3.21
C VAL A 43 -3.28 9.87 -3.50
N HIS A 44 -2.28 10.70 -3.16
CA HIS A 44 -2.33 12.16 -3.33
C HIS A 44 -1.37 12.66 -4.42
N GLY A 45 -1.68 12.37 -5.69
CA GLY A 45 -0.88 12.81 -6.83
C GLY A 45 0.57 12.30 -6.75
N ASN A 46 1.54 13.22 -6.86
CA ASN A 46 2.98 12.93 -6.84
C ASN A 46 3.62 13.01 -5.43
N LYS A 47 2.82 13.02 -4.36
CA LYS A 47 3.35 13.06 -3.00
C LYS A 47 3.67 11.66 -2.48
N ASP A 48 4.81 11.57 -1.82
CA ASP A 48 5.23 10.36 -1.14
C ASP A 48 4.50 10.15 0.18
N LEU A 49 4.41 8.89 0.58
CA LEU A 49 3.83 8.49 1.86
C LEU A 49 4.77 8.86 3.01
N LYS A 50 4.18 9.30 4.13
CA LYS A 50 4.94 9.46 5.37
C LYS A 50 5.56 8.12 5.79
N LEU A 51 6.82 8.17 6.22
CA LEU A 51 7.61 6.98 6.55
C LEU A 51 6.91 6.03 7.55
N GLY A 52 6.26 6.55 8.58
CA GLY A 52 5.54 5.72 9.57
C GLY A 52 4.37 4.93 8.99
N LEU A 53 3.63 5.54 8.06
CA LEU A 53 2.54 4.87 7.35
C LEU A 53 3.10 3.79 6.42
N LEU A 54 4.14 4.14 5.64
CA LEU A 54 4.80 3.18 4.75
C LEU A 54 5.32 1.96 5.51
N LYS A 55 6.04 2.16 6.62
CA LYS A 55 6.54 1.08 7.49
C LYS A 55 5.43 0.13 7.96
N THR A 56 4.29 0.69 8.36
CA THR A 56 3.15 -0.09 8.85
C THR A 56 2.57 -0.94 7.72
N ILE A 57 2.37 -0.35 6.53
CA ILE A 57 1.83 -1.05 5.38
C ILE A 57 2.77 -2.16 4.91
N VAL A 58 4.06 -1.86 4.76
CA VAL A 58 5.09 -2.80 4.33
C VAL A 58 5.15 -4.03 5.26
N LYS A 59 5.06 -3.81 6.57
CA LYS A 59 5.03 -4.88 7.57
C LYS A 59 3.80 -5.79 7.41
N ILE A 60 2.60 -5.21 7.25
CA ILE A 60 1.35 -5.98 7.07
C ILE A 60 1.35 -6.74 5.73
N ALA A 61 1.87 -6.09 4.69
CA ALA A 61 1.93 -6.62 3.35
C ALA A 61 3.08 -7.61 3.13
N GLU A 62 3.98 -7.78 4.11
CA GLU A 62 5.19 -8.61 4.04
C GLU A 62 6.07 -8.26 2.83
N ILE A 63 6.20 -6.96 2.56
CA ILE A 63 7.04 -6.40 1.50
C ILE A 63 8.45 -6.18 2.07
N GLN A 64 9.49 -6.52 1.31
CA GLN A 64 10.87 -6.22 1.70
C GLN A 64 11.29 -4.82 1.22
N GLU A 65 12.31 -4.23 1.85
CA GLU A 65 12.73 -2.86 1.51
C GLU A 65 13.32 -2.73 0.09
N ASP A 66 13.89 -3.82 -0.47
CA ASP A 66 14.41 -3.87 -1.84
C ASP A 66 13.31 -3.85 -2.91
N GLU A 67 12.07 -4.18 -2.53
CA GLU A 67 10.91 -4.19 -3.43
C GLU A 67 10.24 -2.81 -3.55
N LEU A 68 10.74 -1.78 -2.84
CA LEU A 68 10.20 -0.41 -2.79
C LEU A 68 10.72 0.52 -3.91
#